data_AF-A0A6G7ZEM5-F1
#
_entry.id   AF-A0A6G7ZEM5-F1
#
_cell.length_a   1.000
_cell.length_b   1.000
_cell.length_c   1.000
_cell.angle_alpha   90.00
_cell.angle_beta   90.00
_cell.angle_gamma   90.00
#
_symmetry.space_group_name_H-M   'P 1'
#
loop_
_entity.id
_entity.type
_entity.pdbx_description
1 polymer ?
#
loop_
_entity_poly.entity_id
_entity_poly.type
_entity_poly.pdbx_seq_one_letter_code
_entity_poly.pdbx_strand_id
1 'polypeptide(L)'
;MASSNHSKQPLRDAYIDLLKRSITNFHNLGGNASFEQFRCVNHYDVPTGRWKIGPFARPKTLLSKPQLDLIERAVVRVEREKVSGDFIEAGIWRGGAVILMRALLDAYEIKDRRIFAADSFAGIPINTRAKGDPVDKWVDRWAAPLDDVKANIRRFGLLDDKVRFLAGFFADTLPTLTDERFALVRLDSDSYDSVETSLEHLYPRLSRGGVLIIDDWHLVGCRQAVEDYRNLHGIFDPVEVVDGNGLWVKTHPSGFPRHS
;
A
#
# COMPACT_ATOMS: atom_id res chain seq x y z
N MET A 1 -29.20 23.96 -4.51
CA MET A 1 -29.29 22.48 -4.42
C MET A 1 -28.06 21.92 -3.70
N ALA A 2 -27.97 22.09 -2.38
CA ALA A 2 -26.81 21.69 -1.57
C ALA A 2 -27.26 20.95 -0.28
N SER A 3 -28.08 19.91 -0.44
CA SER A 3 -28.71 19.22 0.72
C SER A 3 -28.60 17.69 0.68
N SER A 4 -27.98 17.07 -0.34
CA SER A 4 -27.91 15.60 -0.43
C SER A 4 -26.65 14.96 0.15
N ASN A 5 -25.62 15.74 0.51
CA ASN A 5 -24.29 15.18 0.82
C ASN A 5 -24.09 14.81 2.31
N HIS A 6 -24.83 15.43 3.24
CA HIS A 6 -24.67 15.17 4.67
C HIS A 6 -25.37 13.87 5.12
N SER A 7 -26.42 13.42 4.42
CA SER A 7 -27.14 12.19 4.79
C SER A 7 -26.40 10.90 4.42
N LYS A 8 -25.51 10.94 3.43
CA LYS A 8 -24.69 9.78 3.01
C LYS A 8 -23.42 9.58 3.84
N GLN A 9 -22.93 10.62 4.51
CA GLN A 9 -21.65 10.57 5.23
C GLN A 9 -21.63 9.49 6.34
N PRO A 10 -22.64 9.37 7.22
CA PRO A 10 -22.64 8.33 8.25
C PRO A 10 -22.62 6.90 7.67
N LEU A 11 -23.31 6.67 6.55
CA LEU A 11 -23.34 5.35 5.91
C LEU A 11 -22.00 5.00 5.26
N ARG A 12 -21.36 5.96 4.59
CA ARG A 12 -20.02 5.81 4.04
C ARG A 12 -19.01 5.48 5.13
N ASP A 13 -19.01 6.24 6.22
CA ASP A 13 -18.06 6.07 7.31
C ASP A 13 -18.24 4.69 7.97
N ALA A 14 -19.49 4.24 8.17
CA ALA A 14 -19.81 2.90 8.66
C ALA A 14 -19.36 1.79 7.69
N TYR A 15 -19.53 1.98 6.37
CA TYR A 15 -19.06 1.03 5.36
C TYR A 15 -17.52 0.89 5.39
N ILE A 16 -16.81 2.01 5.43
CA ILE A 16 -15.34 2.03 5.46
C ILE A 16 -14.82 1.40 6.76
N ASP A 17 -15.41 1.72 7.92
CA ASP A 17 -15.01 1.13 9.21
C ASP A 17 -15.25 -0.39 9.22
N LEU A 18 -16.43 -0.86 8.78
CA LEU A 18 -16.73 -2.29 8.68
C LEU A 18 -15.76 -3.01 7.72
N LEU A 19 -15.41 -2.39 6.59
CA LEU A 19 -14.44 -2.94 5.67
C LEU A 19 -13.06 -3.11 6.33
N LYS A 20 -12.56 -2.08 7.00
CA LYS A 20 -11.28 -2.13 7.73
C LYS A 20 -11.27 -3.24 8.79
N ARG A 21 -12.35 -3.40 9.54
CA ARG A 21 -12.53 -4.51 10.50
C ARG A 21 -12.55 -5.87 9.81
N SER A 22 -13.09 -5.95 8.61
CA SER A 22 -13.21 -7.19 7.85
C SER A 22 -11.88 -7.63 7.25
N ILE A 23 -11.13 -6.73 6.61
CA ILE A 23 -9.82 -7.05 6.01
C ILE A 23 -8.75 -7.37 7.06
N THR A 24 -8.87 -6.82 8.27
CA THR A 24 -8.00 -7.16 9.42
C THR A 24 -8.51 -8.38 10.21
N ASN A 25 -9.69 -8.91 9.85
CA ASN A 25 -10.41 -9.94 10.57
C ASN A 25 -10.65 -9.62 12.07
N PHE A 26 -10.79 -8.34 12.41
CA PHE A 26 -11.01 -7.86 13.78
C PHE A 26 -12.24 -8.50 14.43
N HIS A 27 -13.31 -8.76 13.66
CA HIS A 27 -14.54 -9.34 14.20
C HIS A 27 -14.34 -10.74 14.81
N ASN A 28 -13.39 -11.53 14.29
CA ASN A 28 -13.07 -12.84 14.85
C ASN A 28 -11.86 -12.82 15.79
N LEU A 29 -10.92 -11.91 15.55
CA LEU A 29 -9.61 -11.90 16.23
C LEU A 29 -9.49 -10.85 17.34
N GLY A 30 -10.38 -9.86 17.36
CA GLY A 30 -10.27 -8.67 18.21
C GLY A 30 -10.39 -8.96 19.71
N GLY A 31 -11.12 -10.02 20.09
CA GLY A 31 -11.37 -10.34 21.49
C GLY A 31 -11.94 -9.13 22.24
N ASN A 32 -11.28 -8.72 23.32
CA ASN A 32 -11.66 -7.56 24.14
C ASN A 32 -10.94 -6.26 23.74
N ALA A 33 -10.08 -6.26 22.72
CA ALA A 33 -9.35 -5.07 22.31
C ALA A 33 -10.27 -4.08 21.56
N SER A 34 -10.02 -2.78 21.71
CA SER A 34 -10.58 -1.80 20.77
C SER A 34 -9.95 -1.97 19.39
N PHE A 35 -10.65 -1.51 18.34
CA PHE A 35 -10.12 -1.66 16.99
C PHE A 35 -8.87 -0.79 16.76
N GLU A 36 -8.80 0.36 17.45
CA GLU A 36 -7.67 1.28 17.45
C GLU A 36 -6.39 0.59 17.96
N GLN A 37 -6.52 -0.26 18.97
CA GLN A 37 -5.41 -0.97 19.62
C GLN A 37 -5.15 -2.35 19.03
N PHE A 38 -6.09 -2.89 18.25
CA PHE A 38 -5.95 -4.20 17.64
C PHE A 38 -4.80 -4.24 16.62
N ARG A 39 -4.03 -5.33 16.67
CA ARG A 39 -2.93 -5.62 15.74
C ARG A 39 -3.02 -7.07 15.32
N CYS A 40 -3.42 -7.30 14.07
CA CYS A 40 -3.59 -8.67 13.56
C CYS A 40 -2.26 -9.43 13.46
N VAL A 41 -1.12 -8.73 13.35
CA VAL A 41 0.24 -9.32 13.43
C VAL A 41 0.50 -10.07 14.74
N ASN A 42 -0.22 -9.79 15.83
CA ASN A 42 -0.07 -10.51 17.10
C ASN A 42 -0.43 -12.01 16.98
N HIS A 43 -1.22 -12.37 15.96
CA HIS A 43 -1.57 -13.76 15.63
C HIS A 43 -0.56 -14.44 14.70
N TYR A 44 0.57 -13.79 14.43
CA TYR A 44 1.69 -14.31 13.68
C TYR A 44 2.93 -14.37 14.58
N ASP A 45 3.74 -15.41 14.42
CA ASP A 45 4.98 -15.61 15.16
C ASP A 45 6.18 -15.36 14.23
N VAL A 46 6.74 -14.15 14.29
CA VAL A 46 7.80 -13.69 13.39
C VAL A 46 9.06 -14.58 13.43
N PRO A 47 9.58 -14.97 14.61
CA PRO A 47 10.77 -15.84 14.68
C PRO A 47 10.60 -17.20 14.00
N THR A 48 9.41 -17.80 14.05
CA THR A 48 9.17 -19.14 13.48
C THR A 48 8.52 -19.12 12.10
N GLY A 49 8.03 -17.97 11.65
CA GLY A 49 7.32 -17.82 10.38
C GLY A 49 5.96 -18.52 10.37
N ARG A 50 5.26 -18.58 11.52
CA ARG A 50 4.03 -19.38 11.67
C ARG A 50 2.85 -18.59 12.18
N TRP A 51 1.68 -18.91 11.64
CA TRP A 51 0.40 -18.38 12.13
C TRP A 51 -0.05 -19.13 13.39
N LYS A 52 -0.50 -18.39 14.40
CA LYS A 52 -1.16 -18.90 15.62
C LYS A 52 -2.65 -19.21 15.41
N ILE A 53 -3.13 -19.03 14.18
CA ILE A 53 -4.53 -19.13 13.77
C ILE A 53 -4.65 -19.93 12.46
N GLY A 54 -5.83 -20.53 12.26
CA GLY A 54 -6.13 -21.30 11.05
C GLY A 54 -6.16 -20.46 9.77
N PRO A 55 -5.94 -21.06 8.58
CA PRO A 55 -5.79 -20.34 7.30
C PRO A 55 -7.00 -19.48 6.91
N PHE A 56 -8.22 -19.90 7.31
CA PHE A 56 -9.46 -19.17 7.05
C PHE A 56 -9.60 -17.90 7.91
N ALA A 57 -8.95 -17.86 9.08
CA ALA A 57 -8.96 -16.71 9.98
C ALA A 57 -7.81 -15.73 9.70
N ARG A 58 -6.87 -16.06 8.82
CA ARG A 58 -5.75 -15.15 8.51
C ARG A 58 -6.28 -13.88 7.84
N PRO A 59 -5.84 -12.68 8.27
CA PRO A 59 -6.29 -11.40 7.74
C PRO A 59 -5.84 -11.21 6.28
N LYS A 60 -6.37 -10.20 5.61
CA LYS A 60 -6.03 -9.82 4.23
C LYS A 60 -4.96 -8.74 4.16
N THR A 61 -4.67 -8.12 5.29
CA THR A 61 -3.62 -7.13 5.50
C THR A 61 -3.08 -7.30 6.92
N LEU A 62 -1.82 -6.90 7.16
CA LEU A 62 -1.24 -6.81 8.50
C LEU A 62 -1.35 -5.41 9.12
N LEU A 63 -1.91 -4.46 8.35
CA LEU A 63 -2.00 -3.07 8.77
C LEU A 63 -2.88 -2.88 9.99
N SER A 64 -2.46 -1.93 10.81
CA SER A 64 -3.24 -1.41 11.91
C SER A 64 -4.34 -0.46 11.43
N LYS A 65 -5.33 -0.19 12.28
CA LYS A 65 -6.36 0.81 11.96
C LYS A 65 -5.76 2.18 11.60
N PRO A 66 -4.78 2.75 12.34
CA PRO A 66 -4.16 4.02 11.95
C PRO A 66 -3.50 4.02 10.57
N GLN A 67 -2.85 2.91 10.19
CA GLN A 67 -2.29 2.74 8.84
C GLN A 67 -3.38 2.70 7.76
N LEU A 68 -4.50 2.01 8.01
CA LEU A 68 -5.64 2.00 7.10
C LEU A 68 -6.31 3.39 7.01
N ASP A 69 -6.38 4.12 8.12
CA ASP A 69 -6.85 5.51 8.15
C ASP A 69 -5.90 6.43 7.38
N LEU A 70 -4.58 6.18 7.40
CA LEU A 70 -3.60 6.92 6.61
C LEU A 70 -3.85 6.76 5.10
N ILE A 71 -4.12 5.54 4.62
CA ILE A 71 -4.47 5.28 3.22
C ILE A 71 -5.74 6.05 2.83
N GLU A 72 -6.79 5.98 3.65
CA GLU A 72 -8.02 6.75 3.42
C GLU A 72 -7.76 8.25 3.37
N ARG A 73 -7.03 8.81 4.34
CA ARG A 73 -6.66 10.23 4.36
C ARG A 73 -5.90 10.64 3.10
N ALA A 74 -5.00 9.78 2.61
CA ALA A 74 -4.26 10.03 1.39
C ALA A 74 -5.18 10.07 0.15
N VAL A 75 -6.11 9.12 0.02
CA VAL A 75 -7.13 9.11 -1.04
C VAL A 75 -7.99 10.38 -0.99
N VAL A 76 -8.53 10.72 0.18
CA VAL A 76 -9.35 11.93 0.36
C VAL A 76 -8.56 13.20 0.04
N ARG A 77 -7.28 13.26 0.42
CA ARG A 77 -6.40 14.39 0.13
C ARG A 77 -6.21 14.57 -1.37
N VAL A 78 -5.84 13.51 -2.09
CA VAL A 78 -5.54 13.61 -3.54
C VAL A 78 -6.78 13.94 -4.36
N GLU A 79 -7.96 13.47 -3.95
CA GLU A 79 -9.23 13.90 -4.57
C GLU A 79 -9.54 15.36 -4.30
N ARG A 80 -9.45 15.80 -3.05
CA ARG A 80 -9.72 17.19 -2.66
C ARG A 80 -8.81 18.16 -3.41
N GLU A 81 -7.55 17.80 -3.58
CA GLU A 81 -6.53 18.60 -4.26
C GLU A 81 -6.52 18.38 -5.78
N LYS A 82 -7.39 17.51 -6.30
CA LYS A 82 -7.53 17.19 -7.73
C LYS A 82 -6.20 16.75 -8.36
N VAL A 83 -5.41 15.97 -7.62
CA VAL A 83 -4.16 15.39 -8.13
C VAL A 83 -4.51 14.32 -9.15
N SER A 84 -3.94 14.40 -10.35
CA SER A 84 -4.20 13.45 -11.44
C SER A 84 -3.43 12.14 -11.24
N GLY A 85 -4.01 11.02 -11.72
CA GLY A 85 -3.35 9.72 -11.78
C GLY A 85 -4.07 8.61 -11.02
N ASP A 86 -3.73 7.37 -11.32
CA ASP A 86 -4.27 6.20 -10.65
C ASP A 86 -3.65 5.99 -9.27
N PHE A 87 -4.03 4.92 -8.58
CA PHE A 87 -3.39 4.47 -7.35
C PHE A 87 -2.56 3.22 -7.63
N ILE A 88 -1.44 3.06 -6.95
CA ILE A 88 -0.63 1.84 -7.01
C ILE A 88 -0.14 1.44 -5.63
N GLU A 89 -0.14 0.13 -5.39
CA GLU A 89 0.56 -0.51 -4.29
C GLU A 89 1.61 -1.48 -4.83
N ALA A 90 2.84 -1.36 -4.34
CA ALA A 90 3.95 -2.27 -4.63
C ALA A 90 4.25 -3.09 -3.38
N GLY A 91 3.87 -4.37 -3.43
CA GLY A 91 3.80 -5.28 -2.29
C GLY A 91 2.41 -5.27 -1.69
N ILE A 92 1.55 -6.19 -2.15
CA ILE A 92 0.12 -6.21 -1.79
C ILE A 92 -0.23 -7.37 -0.85
N TRP A 93 0.65 -8.38 -0.78
CA TRP A 93 0.43 -9.62 -0.03
C TRP A 93 -0.97 -10.22 -0.36
N ARG A 94 -1.86 -10.32 0.63
CA ARG A 94 -3.21 -10.89 0.46
C ARG A 94 -4.26 -9.90 -0.06
N GLY A 95 -3.83 -8.69 -0.42
CA GLY A 95 -4.60 -7.68 -1.14
C GLY A 95 -5.49 -6.79 -0.28
N GLY A 96 -5.31 -6.75 1.05
CA GLY A 96 -6.21 -6.01 1.94
C GLY A 96 -6.21 -4.49 1.72
N ALA A 97 -5.05 -3.89 1.41
CA ALA A 97 -4.97 -2.47 1.10
C ALA A 97 -5.48 -2.14 -0.31
N VAL A 98 -5.25 -3.00 -1.31
CA VAL A 98 -5.96 -2.97 -2.60
C VAL A 98 -7.48 -2.99 -2.42
N ILE A 99 -8.01 -3.88 -1.56
CA ILE A 99 -9.44 -3.95 -1.22
C ILE A 99 -9.93 -2.61 -0.64
N LEU A 100 -9.19 -2.04 0.31
CA LEU A 100 -9.53 -0.75 0.90
C LEU A 100 -9.55 0.35 -0.16
N MET A 101 -8.47 0.52 -0.94
CA MET A 101 -8.42 1.55 -1.98
C MET A 101 -9.56 1.40 -2.98
N ARG A 102 -9.91 0.15 -3.37
CA ARG A 102 -11.01 -0.09 -4.31
C ARG A 102 -12.34 0.29 -3.71
N ALA A 103 -12.60 -0.09 -2.47
CA ALA A 103 -13.82 0.31 -1.78
C ALA A 103 -13.93 1.83 -1.59
N LEU A 104 -12.80 2.52 -1.35
CA LEU A 104 -12.77 3.97 -1.23
C LEU A 104 -13.19 4.66 -2.54
N LEU A 105 -12.84 4.10 -3.71
CA LEU A 105 -13.33 4.62 -4.98
C LEU A 105 -14.87 4.62 -5.04
N ASP A 106 -15.53 3.54 -4.62
CA ASP A 106 -17.00 3.48 -4.59
C ASP A 106 -17.59 4.39 -3.52
N ALA A 107 -17.01 4.35 -2.31
CA ALA A 107 -17.50 5.10 -1.16
C ALA A 107 -17.48 6.63 -1.40
N TYR A 108 -16.46 7.11 -2.11
CA TYR A 108 -16.31 8.52 -2.49
C TYR A 108 -16.81 8.84 -3.91
N GLU A 109 -17.46 7.88 -4.59
CA GLU A 109 -18.01 8.03 -5.94
C GLU A 109 -16.93 8.46 -6.99
N ILE A 110 -15.68 8.02 -6.82
CA ILE A 110 -14.53 8.29 -7.70
C ILE A 110 -14.54 7.32 -8.89
N LYS A 111 -14.76 7.84 -10.10
CA LYS A 111 -15.02 7.00 -11.30
C LYS A 111 -13.85 6.86 -12.26
N ASP A 112 -12.91 7.77 -12.22
CA ASP A 112 -11.87 8.00 -13.22
C ASP A 112 -10.49 7.50 -12.80
N ARG A 113 -10.42 6.65 -11.77
CA ARG A 113 -9.18 6.02 -11.30
C ARG A 113 -9.26 4.50 -11.32
N ARG A 114 -8.08 3.90 -11.48
CA ARG A 114 -7.77 2.48 -11.35
C ARG A 114 -6.83 2.26 -10.17
N ILE A 115 -6.70 1.01 -9.77
CA ILE A 115 -5.76 0.54 -8.75
C ILE A 115 -4.85 -0.48 -9.38
N PHE A 116 -3.56 -0.17 -9.36
CA PHE A 116 -2.51 -1.07 -9.77
C PHE A 116 -2.01 -1.84 -8.55
N ALA A 117 -2.00 -3.16 -8.66
CA ALA A 117 -1.64 -4.09 -7.61
C ALA A 117 -0.39 -4.84 -8.09
N ALA A 118 0.79 -4.35 -7.69
CA ALA A 118 2.08 -4.88 -8.10
C ALA A 118 2.65 -5.80 -7.02
N ASP A 119 2.92 -7.05 -7.37
CA ASP A 119 3.47 -8.04 -6.45
C ASP A 119 4.11 -9.20 -7.23
N SER A 120 5.10 -9.86 -6.63
CA SER A 120 5.67 -11.07 -7.21
C SER A 120 4.72 -12.25 -7.14
N PHE A 121 3.77 -12.24 -6.19
CA PHE A 121 2.93 -13.37 -5.79
C PHE A 121 3.73 -14.62 -5.36
N ALA A 122 5.04 -14.46 -5.20
CA ALA A 122 6.03 -15.48 -4.89
C ALA A 122 6.84 -15.12 -3.64
N GLY A 123 6.53 -13.99 -2.99
CA GLY A 123 7.20 -13.49 -1.81
C GLY A 123 8.37 -12.54 -2.12
N ILE A 124 8.98 -12.03 -1.05
CA ILE A 124 10.06 -11.04 -1.10
C ILE A 124 11.34 -11.71 -1.64
N PRO A 125 11.97 -11.18 -2.70
CA PRO A 125 13.25 -11.70 -3.20
C PRO A 125 14.39 -11.43 -2.20
N ILE A 126 15.49 -12.17 -2.30
CA ILE A 126 16.72 -11.83 -1.56
C ILE A 126 17.38 -10.63 -2.24
N ASN A 127 17.91 -9.70 -1.44
CA ASN A 127 18.65 -8.57 -2.00
C ASN A 127 19.88 -9.06 -2.78
N THR A 128 20.12 -8.42 -3.92
CA THR A 128 21.26 -8.67 -4.81
C THR A 128 22.28 -7.53 -4.79
N ARG A 129 21.82 -6.29 -4.55
CA ARG A 129 22.66 -5.08 -4.48
C ARG A 129 23.02 -4.74 -3.03
N ALA A 130 22.01 -4.55 -2.18
CA ALA A 130 22.24 -4.32 -0.76
C ALA A 130 22.77 -5.56 -0.05
N LYS A 131 23.76 -5.38 0.84
CA LYS A 131 24.32 -6.46 1.66
C LYS A 131 23.96 -6.27 3.12
N GLY A 132 23.54 -7.35 3.76
CA GLY A 132 23.29 -7.36 5.21
C GLY A 132 21.96 -6.74 5.63
N ASP A 133 21.03 -6.53 4.69
CA ASP A 133 19.67 -6.11 5.00
C ASP A 133 19.02 -7.17 5.93
N PRO A 134 18.48 -6.77 7.11
CA PRO A 134 17.80 -7.70 8.02
C PRO A 134 16.65 -8.48 7.37
N VAL A 135 16.02 -7.95 6.32
CA VAL A 135 14.93 -8.61 5.58
C VAL A 135 15.41 -9.91 4.94
N ASP A 136 16.68 -10.02 4.53
CA ASP A 136 17.23 -11.26 3.95
C ASP A 136 17.25 -12.43 4.94
N LYS A 137 17.16 -12.14 6.25
CA LYS A 137 17.18 -13.16 7.33
C LYS A 137 15.79 -13.69 7.67
N TRP A 138 14.73 -13.13 7.07
CA TRP A 138 13.36 -13.54 7.38
C TRP A 138 13.06 -14.95 6.86
N VAL A 139 12.48 -15.77 7.73
CA VAL A 139 12.11 -17.17 7.43
C VAL A 139 10.93 -17.25 6.48
N ASP A 140 9.86 -16.51 6.76
CA ASP A 140 8.75 -16.35 5.82
C ASP A 140 9.07 -15.22 4.85
N ARG A 141 8.77 -15.46 3.56
CA ARG A 141 8.93 -14.49 2.48
C ARG A 141 7.61 -13.83 2.11
N TRP A 142 6.54 -14.07 2.87
CA TRP A 142 5.23 -13.45 2.69
C TRP A 142 4.60 -13.74 1.32
N ALA A 143 4.82 -14.93 0.78
CA ALA A 143 4.24 -15.32 -0.51
C ALA A 143 2.71 -15.47 -0.41
N ALA A 144 2.00 -14.89 -1.39
CA ALA A 144 0.57 -15.05 -1.58
C ALA A 144 0.27 -15.25 -3.08
N PRO A 145 -0.16 -16.45 -3.52
CA PRO A 145 -0.42 -16.71 -4.94
C PRO A 145 -1.49 -15.78 -5.54
N LEU A 146 -1.32 -15.37 -6.79
CA LEU A 146 -2.22 -14.42 -7.48
C LEU A 146 -3.69 -14.86 -7.43
N ASP A 147 -3.97 -16.15 -7.62
CA ASP A 147 -5.34 -16.67 -7.59
C ASP A 147 -5.98 -16.55 -6.20
N ASP A 148 -5.21 -16.74 -5.13
CA ASP A 148 -5.66 -16.53 -3.76
C ASP A 148 -5.95 -15.05 -3.49
N VAL A 149 -5.10 -14.15 -3.99
CA VAL A 149 -5.30 -12.70 -3.87
C VAL A 149 -6.55 -12.25 -4.63
N LYS A 150 -6.72 -12.69 -5.88
CA LYS A 150 -7.94 -12.44 -6.67
C LYS A 150 -9.17 -13.01 -5.97
N ALA A 151 -9.08 -14.22 -5.40
CA ALA A 151 -10.18 -14.82 -4.64
C ALA A 151 -10.52 -13.99 -3.39
N ASN A 152 -9.52 -13.46 -2.67
CA ASN A 152 -9.76 -12.55 -1.55
C ASN A 152 -10.50 -11.30 -2.00
N ILE A 153 -10.03 -10.59 -3.02
CA ILE A 153 -10.67 -9.35 -3.52
C ILE A 153 -12.09 -9.64 -4.01
N ARG A 154 -12.31 -10.76 -4.72
CA ARG A 154 -13.63 -11.18 -5.20
C ARG A 154 -14.63 -11.43 -4.07
N ARG A 155 -14.20 -11.95 -2.92
CA ARG A 155 -15.09 -12.17 -1.76
C ARG A 155 -15.66 -10.87 -1.17
N PHE A 156 -14.99 -9.74 -1.41
CA PHE A 156 -15.52 -8.42 -1.06
C PHE A 156 -16.39 -7.81 -2.18
N GLY A 157 -16.56 -8.48 -3.31
CA GLY A 157 -17.29 -7.96 -4.47
C GLY A 157 -16.55 -6.85 -5.23
N LEU A 158 -15.23 -6.71 -5.01
CA LEU A 158 -14.43 -5.58 -5.49
C LEU A 158 -13.40 -5.98 -6.55
N LEU A 159 -13.50 -7.18 -7.12
CA LEU A 159 -12.65 -7.60 -8.22
C LEU A 159 -13.33 -7.28 -9.55
N ASP A 160 -12.97 -6.14 -10.12
CA ASP A 160 -13.51 -5.64 -11.38
C ASP A 160 -12.41 -5.02 -12.28
N ASP A 161 -12.83 -4.34 -13.34
CA ASP A 161 -11.94 -3.71 -14.30
C ASP A 161 -11.20 -2.47 -13.76
N LYS A 162 -11.45 -2.04 -12.51
CA LYS A 162 -10.64 -1.00 -11.87
C LYS A 162 -9.38 -1.55 -11.23
N VAL A 163 -9.28 -2.85 -10.98
CA VAL A 163 -8.08 -3.48 -10.44
C VAL A 163 -7.21 -4.03 -11.58
N ARG A 164 -5.95 -3.61 -11.64
CA ARG A 164 -4.95 -4.05 -12.62
C ARG A 164 -3.79 -4.70 -11.87
N PHE A 165 -3.50 -5.95 -12.19
CA PHE A 165 -2.40 -6.68 -11.55
C PHE A 165 -1.12 -6.56 -12.38
N LEU A 166 -0.02 -6.23 -11.73
CA LEU A 166 1.33 -6.35 -12.27
C LEU A 166 1.97 -7.56 -11.57
N ALA A 167 1.89 -8.73 -12.21
CA ALA A 167 2.28 -10.01 -11.62
C ALA A 167 3.70 -10.41 -12.02
N GLY A 168 4.61 -10.37 -11.06
CA GLY A 168 6.03 -10.62 -11.23
C GLY A 168 6.86 -9.69 -10.35
N PHE A 169 8.18 -9.88 -10.34
CA PHE A 169 9.06 -9.03 -9.54
C PHE A 169 9.03 -7.58 -10.05
N PHE A 170 9.30 -6.62 -9.16
CA PHE A 170 9.23 -5.20 -9.50
C PHE A 170 10.17 -4.82 -10.66
N ALA A 171 11.37 -5.40 -10.68
CA ALA A 171 12.36 -5.20 -11.74
C ALA A 171 11.87 -5.65 -13.13
N ASP A 172 10.93 -6.61 -13.19
CA ASP A 172 10.37 -7.12 -14.44
C ASP A 172 9.09 -6.38 -14.84
N THR A 173 8.31 -5.95 -13.84
CA THR A 173 6.92 -5.49 -14.06
C THR A 173 6.77 -3.98 -14.06
N LEU A 174 7.43 -3.25 -13.15
CA LEU A 174 7.32 -1.80 -13.08
C LEU A 174 7.89 -1.08 -14.33
N PRO A 175 8.95 -1.56 -15.01
CA PRO A 175 9.38 -0.99 -16.29
C PRO A 175 8.34 -1.09 -17.41
N THR A 176 7.37 -2.02 -17.31
CA THR A 176 6.33 -2.21 -18.34
C THR A 176 5.26 -1.12 -18.32
N LEU A 177 5.19 -0.32 -17.25
CA LEU A 177 4.34 0.87 -17.20
C LEU A 177 4.80 1.87 -18.25
N THR A 178 3.88 2.37 -19.06
CA THR A 178 4.18 3.32 -20.14
C THR A 178 3.68 4.70 -19.79
N ASP A 179 2.38 4.91 -19.89
CA ASP A 179 1.72 6.21 -19.79
C ASP A 179 1.05 6.43 -18.44
N GLU A 180 1.01 5.39 -17.60
CA GLU A 180 0.45 5.46 -16.26
C GLU A 180 1.10 6.57 -15.44
N ARG A 181 0.24 7.29 -14.71
CA ARG A 181 0.58 8.31 -13.72
C ARG A 181 -0.14 7.96 -12.44
N PHE A 182 0.46 8.31 -11.31
CA PHE A 182 -0.10 7.98 -10.01
C PHE A 182 -0.35 9.24 -9.19
N ALA A 183 -1.50 9.30 -8.53
CA ALA A 183 -1.79 10.29 -7.50
C ALA A 183 -1.42 9.75 -6.11
N LEU A 184 -1.49 8.42 -5.93
CA LEU A 184 -1.10 7.73 -4.70
C LEU A 184 -0.21 6.53 -5.07
N VAL A 185 0.96 6.46 -4.46
CA VAL A 185 1.84 5.30 -4.47
C VAL A 185 2.00 4.82 -3.04
N ARG A 186 1.70 3.56 -2.75
CA ARG A 186 2.06 2.90 -1.49
C ARG A 186 3.17 1.88 -1.75
N LEU A 187 4.30 2.06 -1.10
CA LEU A 187 5.44 1.14 -1.13
C LEU A 187 5.44 0.33 0.17
N ASP A 188 5.29 -0.97 0.03
CA ASP A 188 5.23 -1.98 1.09
C ASP A 188 6.06 -3.18 0.63
N SER A 189 7.34 -2.88 0.35
CA SER A 189 8.26 -3.76 -0.35
C SER A 189 9.46 -4.19 0.50
N ASP A 190 9.46 -3.83 1.79
CA ASP A 190 10.37 -4.21 2.87
C ASP A 190 11.88 -3.95 2.62
N SER A 191 12.44 -4.70 1.68
CA SER A 191 13.87 -4.78 1.35
C SER A 191 14.38 -3.54 0.60
N TYR A 192 15.66 -3.20 0.83
CA TYR A 192 16.34 -2.11 0.12
C TYR A 192 16.16 -2.21 -1.41
N ASP A 193 16.52 -3.34 -2.02
CA ASP A 193 16.52 -3.49 -3.48
C ASP A 193 15.12 -3.30 -4.08
N SER A 194 14.08 -3.78 -3.38
CA SER A 194 12.70 -3.67 -3.83
C SER A 194 12.17 -2.25 -3.69
N VAL A 195 12.53 -1.55 -2.61
CA VAL A 195 12.19 -0.13 -2.40
C VAL A 195 12.89 0.74 -3.44
N GLU A 196 14.18 0.55 -3.65
CA GLU A 196 14.97 1.28 -4.66
C GLU A 196 14.38 1.10 -6.06
N THR A 197 14.18 -0.15 -6.50
CA THR A 197 13.55 -0.46 -7.81
C THR A 197 12.17 0.19 -7.95
N SER A 198 11.37 0.16 -6.88
CA SER A 198 10.04 0.76 -6.90
C SER A 198 10.11 2.28 -7.05
N LEU A 199 11.02 2.94 -6.34
CA LEU A 199 11.22 4.39 -6.45
C LEU A 199 11.70 4.79 -7.85
N GLU A 200 12.66 4.06 -8.42
CA GLU A 200 13.17 4.28 -9.78
C GLU A 200 12.05 4.34 -10.83
N HIS A 201 11.06 3.45 -10.72
CA HIS A 201 9.97 3.36 -11.71
C HIS A 201 8.70 4.12 -11.35
N LEU A 202 8.38 4.30 -10.07
CA LEU A 202 7.11 4.88 -9.63
C LEU A 202 7.22 6.34 -9.24
N TYR A 203 8.33 6.79 -8.65
CA TYR A 203 8.48 8.19 -8.26
C TYR A 203 8.43 9.16 -9.45
N PRO A 204 9.06 8.87 -10.62
CA PRO A 204 8.89 9.71 -11.80
C PRO A 204 7.43 9.81 -12.29
N ARG A 205 6.64 8.76 -12.05
CA ARG A 205 5.22 8.67 -12.45
C ARG A 205 4.26 9.28 -11.46
N LEU A 206 4.71 9.54 -10.24
CA LEU A 206 3.96 10.27 -9.22
C LEU A 206 3.73 11.71 -9.69
N SER A 207 2.47 12.12 -9.74
CA SER A 207 2.05 13.48 -10.08
C SER A 207 2.49 14.48 -9.02
N ARG A 208 2.63 15.74 -9.41
CA ARG A 208 2.83 16.85 -8.46
C ARG A 208 1.62 16.92 -7.52
N GLY A 209 1.88 17.03 -6.21
CA GLY A 209 0.87 16.93 -5.15
C GLY A 209 0.49 15.50 -4.79
N GLY A 210 0.99 14.50 -5.53
CA GLY A 210 0.80 13.09 -5.26
C GLY A 210 1.46 12.67 -3.95
N VAL A 211 0.89 11.62 -3.36
CA VAL A 211 1.31 11.10 -2.07
C VAL A 211 2.05 9.78 -2.28
N LEU A 212 3.23 9.67 -1.68
CA LEU A 212 3.97 8.44 -1.53
C LEU A 212 3.90 8.01 -0.05
N ILE A 213 3.33 6.84 0.21
CA ILE A 213 3.32 6.20 1.54
C ILE A 213 4.38 5.11 1.52
N ILE A 214 5.29 5.13 2.48
CA ILE A 214 6.35 4.15 2.67
C ILE A 214 6.02 3.38 3.96
N ASP A 215 5.50 2.17 3.84
CA ASP A 215 4.98 1.40 4.98
C ASP A 215 6.08 1.04 5.97
N ASP A 216 7.19 0.54 5.43
CA ASP A 216 8.28 -0.05 6.19
C ASP A 216 9.32 0.96 6.67
N TRP A 217 8.90 2.19 6.96
CA TRP A 217 9.84 3.24 7.37
C TRP A 217 10.67 2.85 8.59
N HIS A 218 10.18 1.95 9.44
CA HIS A 218 10.91 1.43 10.58
C HIS A 218 12.09 0.51 10.18
N LEU A 219 12.06 -0.14 9.01
CA LEU A 219 13.14 -0.99 8.50
C LEU A 219 14.31 -0.14 7.99
N VAL A 220 15.52 -0.50 8.41
CA VAL A 220 16.74 0.24 8.05
C VAL A 220 17.02 0.20 6.55
N GLY A 221 16.85 -0.95 5.89
CA GLY A 221 17.04 -1.09 4.45
C GLY A 221 16.06 -0.23 3.65
N CYS A 222 14.76 -0.28 4.00
CA CYS A 222 13.74 0.57 3.40
C CYS A 222 14.06 2.06 3.52
N ARG A 223 14.35 2.55 4.74
CA ARG A 223 14.68 3.96 4.95
C ARG A 223 15.94 4.38 4.18
N GLN A 224 16.98 3.55 4.20
CA GLN A 224 18.22 3.84 3.48
C GLN A 224 17.98 3.94 1.96
N ALA A 225 17.21 3.04 1.36
CA ALA A 225 16.88 3.09 -0.06
C ALA A 225 16.15 4.38 -0.44
N VAL A 226 15.22 4.85 0.41
CA VAL A 226 14.53 6.13 0.20
C VAL A 226 15.50 7.30 0.29
N GLU A 227 16.37 7.33 1.30
CA GLU A 227 17.36 8.39 1.49
C GLU A 227 18.37 8.44 0.32
N ASP A 228 18.87 7.28 -0.12
CA ASP A 228 19.80 7.16 -1.25
C ASP A 228 19.17 7.64 -2.55
N TYR A 229 17.95 7.20 -2.86
CA TYR A 229 17.21 7.66 -4.04
C TYR A 229 17.03 9.19 -4.02
N ARG A 230 16.64 9.75 -2.88
CA ARG A 230 16.46 11.20 -2.73
C ARG A 230 17.75 11.97 -2.91
N ASN A 231 18.85 11.50 -2.32
CA ASN A 231 20.17 12.12 -2.43
C ASN A 231 20.67 12.09 -3.88
N LEU A 232 20.56 10.93 -4.53
CA LEU A 232 20.95 10.74 -5.93
C LEU A 232 20.23 11.71 -6.88
N HIS A 233 18.97 12.02 -6.58
CA HIS A 233 18.11 12.84 -7.42
C HIS A 233 17.94 14.29 -6.93
N GLY A 234 18.64 14.70 -5.87
CA GLY A 234 18.54 16.04 -5.30
C GLY A 234 17.13 16.40 -4.83
N ILE A 235 16.40 15.45 -4.23
CA ILE A 235 15.03 15.65 -3.77
C ILE A 235 15.00 15.97 -2.27
N PHE A 236 14.42 17.12 -1.93
CA PHE A 236 14.41 17.64 -0.56
C PHE A 236 13.01 17.77 0.06
N ASP A 237 11.95 17.36 -0.64
CA ASP A 237 10.58 17.29 -0.13
C ASP A 237 10.54 16.58 1.24
N PRO A 238 9.90 17.12 2.29
CA PRO A 238 9.91 16.46 3.60
C PRO A 238 9.23 15.08 3.57
N VAL A 239 9.76 14.15 4.37
CA VAL A 239 9.12 12.86 4.67
C VAL A 239 8.66 12.90 6.13
N GLU A 240 7.36 12.96 6.35
CA GLU A 240 6.75 12.99 7.67
C GLU A 240 6.52 11.57 8.18
N VAL A 241 6.87 11.27 9.44
CA VAL A 241 6.61 9.96 10.02
C VAL A 241 5.22 9.96 10.67
N VAL A 242 4.30 9.16 10.14
CA VAL A 242 2.91 9.06 10.60
C VAL A 242 2.56 7.60 10.82
N ASP A 243 2.17 7.24 12.04
CA ASP A 243 1.76 5.88 12.41
C ASP A 243 2.78 4.79 12.05
N GLY A 244 4.08 5.13 12.06
CA GLY A 244 5.19 4.24 11.69
C GLY A 244 5.56 4.22 10.20
N ASN A 245 4.84 4.96 9.36
CA ASN A 245 5.03 5.05 7.91
C ASN A 245 5.72 6.37 7.54
N GLY A 246 6.47 6.39 6.46
CA GLY A 246 6.97 7.62 5.83
C GLY A 246 5.94 8.19 4.86
N LEU A 247 5.45 9.38 5.12
CA LEU A 247 4.52 10.11 4.26
C LEU A 247 5.28 11.20 3.50
N TRP A 248 5.32 11.08 2.18
CA TRP A 248 6.05 11.99 1.31
C TRP A 248 5.11 12.57 0.25
N VAL A 249 4.86 13.88 0.31
CA VAL A 249 4.12 14.59 -0.73
C VAL A 249 5.10 15.15 -1.76
N LYS A 250 4.93 14.77 -3.03
CA LYS A 250 5.79 15.25 -4.12
C LYS A 250 5.46 16.70 -4.48
N THR A 251 6.42 17.61 -4.36
CA THR A 251 6.18 19.04 -4.69
C THR A 251 6.59 19.43 -6.10
N HIS A 252 7.44 18.63 -6.74
CA HIS A 252 7.95 18.85 -8.09
C HIS A 252 7.06 18.22 -9.19
N PRO A 253 7.16 18.68 -10.46
CA PRO A 253 6.44 18.09 -11.59
C PRO A 253 6.72 16.59 -11.78
N SER A 254 5.80 15.89 -12.45
CA SER A 254 6.02 14.51 -12.89
C SER A 254 7.19 14.41 -13.89
N GLY A 255 7.84 13.26 -13.94
CA GLY A 255 9.04 12.99 -14.73
C GLY A 255 10.25 12.69 -13.84
N PHE A 256 11.35 12.30 -14.47
CA PHE A 256 12.62 12.13 -13.77
C PHE A 256 13.06 13.48 -13.19
N PRO A 257 13.53 13.53 -11.94
CA PRO A 257 14.24 14.68 -11.40
C PRO A 257 15.34 15.05 -12.39
N ARG A 258 15.34 16.30 -12.89
CA ARG A 258 16.40 16.73 -13.81
C ARG A 258 17.71 16.68 -13.03
N HIS A 259 18.67 15.89 -13.48
CA HIS A 259 20.05 16.01 -13.00
C HIS A 259 20.51 17.44 -13.29
N SER A 260 20.76 18.20 -12.23
CA SER A 260 21.40 19.52 -12.30
C SER A 260 22.90 19.34 -12.55
#